data_AF-A0A9N7VZG5-F1
#
_entry.id   AF-A0A9N7VZG5-F1
#
_cell.length_a   1.000
_cell.length_b   1.000
_cell.length_c   1.000
_cell.angle_alpha   90.00
_cell.angle_beta   90.00
_cell.angle_gamma   90.00
#
_symmetry.space_group_name_H-M   'P 1'
#
loop_
_entity.id
_entity.type
_entity.pdbx_description
1 polymer ?
#
loop_
_entity_poly.entity_id
_entity_poly.type
_entity_poly.pdbx_seq_one_letter_code
_entity_poly.pdbx_strand_id
1 'polypeptide(L)'
;MDKNKKAFKVTASSLVDLKAELYRKQEQFKQEKLGQDNTGAGSKSKSNVKKPNLDEEQKTLDTSRRRLEEKAKLYEQMTKGDFPDEETEGLFLVDFTQKIIDQKRETFAQWNREKDEEEDISTPIPAPENPDEEWVDFVDAWGRSRRCMKKDLPDFKNMDHDLKGKGKSSSEKTLLSEDMRRELQRQEWEREEEEAMKRPIGPIHYEDIRAQEARELGVGYFAFSQDREHRRKQRDTLDMLRDQTTEQRSKRERLKGRGRPSCRPDWPR
;
A
#
# COMPACT_ATOMS: atom_id res chain seq x y z
N MET A 1 -23.48 -5.94 -11.07
CA MET A 1 -22.64 -5.70 -12.26
C MET A 1 -22.07 -4.32 -12.18
N ASP A 2 -20.74 -4.12 -12.10
CA ASP A 2 -20.07 -2.86 -12.50
C ASP A 2 -18.56 -3.04 -12.56
N LYS A 3 -18.04 -3.29 -13.78
CA LYS A 3 -16.60 -3.35 -14.04
C LYS A 3 -16.12 -1.94 -14.32
N ASN A 4 -15.63 -1.24 -13.30
CA ASN A 4 -14.90 0.02 -13.46
C ASN A 4 -13.60 -0.22 -14.25
N LYS A 5 -13.68 -0.15 -15.58
CA LYS A 5 -12.51 -0.12 -16.47
C LYS A 5 -11.82 1.22 -16.27
N LYS A 6 -10.69 1.22 -15.55
CA LYS A 6 -9.80 2.38 -15.45
C LYS A 6 -9.27 2.72 -16.85
N ALA A 7 -9.80 3.77 -17.47
CA ALA A 7 -9.30 4.28 -18.73
C ALA A 7 -7.99 5.04 -18.45
N PHE A 8 -6.86 4.45 -18.84
CA PHE A 8 -5.57 5.12 -18.78
C PHE A 8 -5.50 6.19 -19.89
N LYS A 9 -5.37 7.45 -19.50
CA LYS A 9 -5.21 8.57 -20.44
C LYS A 9 -3.76 8.57 -20.95
N VAL A 10 -3.51 7.83 -22.04
CA VAL A 10 -2.19 7.79 -22.69
C VAL A 10 -2.03 9.02 -23.58
N THR A 11 -1.02 9.84 -23.31
CA THR A 11 -0.66 11.00 -24.13
C THR A 11 0.00 10.53 -25.44
N ALA A 12 -0.27 11.20 -26.56
CA ALA A 12 0.26 10.83 -27.88
C ALA A 12 1.80 10.69 -27.93
N SER A 13 2.54 11.47 -27.13
CA SER A 13 4.00 11.37 -26.98
C SER A 13 4.43 10.03 -26.34
N SER A 14 3.73 9.57 -25.32
CA SER A 14 4.01 8.28 -24.65
C SER A 14 3.80 7.08 -25.57
N LEU A 15 2.81 7.15 -26.48
CA LEU A 15 2.57 6.09 -27.46
C LEU A 15 3.68 6.01 -28.52
N VAL A 16 4.22 7.17 -28.93
CA VAL A 16 5.32 7.25 -29.90
C VAL A 16 6.62 6.71 -29.30
N ASP A 17 6.93 7.05 -28.05
CA ASP A 17 8.11 6.55 -27.34
C ASP A 17 8.04 5.02 -27.13
N LEU A 18 6.88 4.51 -26.71
CA LEU A 18 6.68 3.07 -26.53
C LEU A 18 6.77 2.30 -27.86
N LYS A 19 6.28 2.89 -28.95
CA LYS A 19 6.41 2.33 -30.30
C LYS A 19 7.87 2.32 -30.76
N ALA A 20 8.63 3.38 -30.45
CA ALA A 20 10.05 3.46 -30.77
C ALA A 20 10.88 2.42 -29.99
N GLU A 21 10.59 2.22 -28.70
CA GLU A 21 11.25 1.20 -27.89
C GLU A 21 10.96 -0.22 -28.38
N LEU A 22 9.69 -0.53 -28.71
CA LEU A 22 9.33 -1.83 -29.27
C LEU A 22 10.03 -2.10 -30.61
N TYR A 23 10.14 -1.09 -31.47
CA TYR A 23 10.81 -1.22 -32.75
C TYR A 23 12.32 -1.50 -32.57
N ARG A 24 12.98 -0.75 -31.68
CA ARG A 24 14.40 -0.98 -31.33
C ARG A 24 14.61 -2.39 -30.78
N LYS A 25 13.72 -2.88 -29.90
CA LYS A 25 13.81 -4.25 -29.37
C LYS A 25 13.59 -5.32 -30.43
N GLN A 26 12.67 -5.09 -31.37
CA GLN A 26 12.43 -6.01 -32.47
C GLN A 26 13.62 -6.08 -33.44
N GLU A 27 14.29 -4.96 -33.70
CA GLU A 27 15.52 -4.93 -34.49
C GLU A 27 16.67 -5.63 -33.79
N GLN A 28 16.85 -5.43 -32.48
CA GLN A 28 17.83 -6.16 -31.67
C GLN A 28 17.60 -7.67 -31.74
N PHE A 29 16.35 -8.12 -31.63
CA PHE A 29 16.02 -9.55 -31.75
C PHE A 29 16.28 -10.10 -33.15
N LYS A 30 16.03 -9.32 -34.21
CA LYS A 30 16.35 -9.71 -35.59
C LYS A 30 17.86 -9.78 -35.83
N GLN A 31 18.62 -8.82 -35.31
CA GLN A 31 20.08 -8.79 -35.37
C GLN A 31 20.70 -9.96 -34.59
N GLU A 32 20.19 -10.27 -33.40
CA GLU A 32 20.64 -11.39 -32.57
C GLU A 32 20.33 -12.74 -33.24
N LYS A 33 19.14 -12.87 -33.85
CA LYS A 33 18.78 -14.06 -34.63
C LYS A 33 19.68 -14.25 -35.87
N LEU A 34 20.00 -13.17 -36.58
CA LEU A 34 20.90 -13.21 -37.75
C LEU A 34 22.37 -13.38 -37.36
N GLY A 35 22.77 -12.96 -36.16
CA GLY A 35 24.10 -13.15 -35.59
C GLY A 35 24.40 -14.60 -35.19
N GLN A 36 23.37 -15.40 -34.87
CA GLN A 36 23.52 -16.84 -34.61
C GLN A 36 23.71 -17.68 -35.89
N ASP A 37 23.23 -17.19 -37.04
CA ASP A 37 23.25 -17.96 -38.30
C ASP A 37 24.54 -17.76 -39.13
N ASN A 38 25.43 -16.83 -38.76
CA ASN A 38 26.61 -16.44 -39.55
C ASN A 38 27.99 -16.82 -38.95
N THR A 39 28.04 -17.60 -37.86
CA THR A 39 29.28 -18.24 -37.42
C THR A 39 29.26 -19.74 -37.73
N GLY A 40 29.73 -20.10 -38.93
CA GLY A 40 30.35 -21.41 -39.19
C GLY A 40 29.42 -22.50 -39.73
N ALA A 41 29.27 -22.54 -41.06
CA ALA A 41 28.84 -23.73 -41.77
C ALA A 41 29.88 -24.86 -41.64
N GLY A 42 29.46 -26.04 -41.18
CA GLY A 42 30.32 -27.23 -41.17
C GLY A 42 29.69 -28.46 -40.55
N SER A 43 29.12 -29.32 -41.40
CA SER A 43 28.82 -30.74 -41.18
C SER A 43 27.55 -31.12 -40.39
N LYS A 44 26.59 -31.66 -41.13
CA LYS A 44 25.60 -32.60 -40.59
C LYS A 44 26.34 -33.82 -40.05
N SER A 45 26.39 -33.95 -38.73
CA SER A 45 26.36 -35.25 -38.09
C SER A 45 25.23 -35.25 -37.08
N LYS A 46 24.34 -36.25 -37.20
CA LYS A 46 23.39 -36.60 -36.15
C LYS A 46 24.22 -36.98 -34.92
N SER A 47 24.49 -36.02 -34.05
CA SER A 47 24.95 -36.30 -32.70
C SER A 47 23.79 -35.99 -31.76
N ASN A 48 23.38 -37.04 -31.08
CA ASN A 48 22.47 -37.03 -29.95
C ASN A 48 23.13 -36.21 -28.83
N VAL A 49 23.08 -34.88 -28.91
CA VAL A 49 23.46 -34.00 -27.80
C VAL A 49 22.28 -34.04 -26.84
N LYS A 50 22.23 -35.11 -26.03
CA LYS A 50 21.54 -35.09 -24.74
C LYS A 50 21.99 -33.80 -24.07
N LYS A 51 21.10 -32.82 -23.94
CA LYS A 51 21.31 -31.62 -23.14
C LYS A 51 21.24 -32.10 -21.69
N PRO A 52 22.36 -32.35 -20.98
CA PRO A 52 22.30 -32.87 -19.61
C PRO A 52 21.65 -31.86 -18.64
N ASN A 53 21.51 -30.59 -19.09
CA ASN A 53 20.90 -29.52 -18.33
C ASN A 53 19.36 -29.59 -18.32
N LEU A 54 18.72 -30.09 -19.39
CA LEU A 54 17.25 -30.20 -19.43
C LEU A 54 16.72 -31.26 -18.47
N ASP A 55 17.42 -32.38 -18.35
CA ASP A 55 16.97 -33.49 -17.49
C ASP A 55 17.12 -33.14 -15.99
N GLU A 56 18.15 -32.39 -15.62
CA GLU A 56 18.32 -31.89 -14.25
C GLU A 56 17.35 -30.75 -13.94
N GLU A 57 17.17 -29.81 -14.87
CA GLU A 57 16.17 -28.74 -14.74
C GLU A 57 14.76 -29.33 -14.61
N GLN A 58 14.39 -30.33 -15.42
CA GLN A 58 13.10 -31.02 -15.31
C GLN A 58 12.93 -31.73 -13.96
N LYS A 59 13.97 -32.42 -13.46
CA LYS A 59 13.92 -33.02 -12.11
C LYS A 59 13.75 -31.97 -11.01
N THR A 60 14.40 -30.80 -11.13
CA THR A 60 14.21 -29.71 -10.17
C THR A 60 12.80 -29.11 -10.25
N LEU A 61 12.24 -28.98 -11.45
CA LEU A 61 10.88 -28.52 -11.66
C LEU A 61 9.86 -29.51 -11.11
N ASP A 62 10.04 -30.81 -11.33
CA ASP A 62 9.13 -31.85 -10.86
C ASP A 62 9.18 -31.99 -9.33
N THR A 63 10.37 -31.88 -8.71
CA THR A 63 10.49 -31.82 -7.25
C THR A 63 9.84 -30.56 -6.67
N SER A 64 9.96 -29.40 -7.33
CA SER A 64 9.29 -28.17 -6.90
C SER A 64 7.76 -28.27 -7.04
N ARG A 65 7.26 -28.86 -8.14
CA ARG A 65 5.84 -29.09 -8.38
C ARG A 65 5.23 -30.00 -7.34
N ARG A 66 5.91 -31.11 -7.02
CA ARG A 66 5.45 -32.05 -6.00
C ARG A 66 5.33 -31.39 -4.62
N ARG A 67 6.32 -30.59 -4.22
CA ARG A 67 6.26 -29.83 -2.96
C ARG A 67 5.15 -28.79 -2.93
N LEU A 68 4.90 -28.12 -4.06
CA LEU A 68 3.79 -27.17 -4.17
C LEU A 68 2.43 -27.88 -4.10
N GLU A 69 2.31 -29.06 -4.71
CA GLU A 69 1.09 -29.87 -4.65
C GLU A 69 0.84 -30.39 -3.23
N GLU A 70 1.86 -30.88 -2.53
CA GLU A 70 1.77 -31.30 -1.12
C GLU A 70 1.35 -30.12 -0.22
N LYS A 71 1.93 -28.94 -0.44
CA LYS A 71 1.56 -27.72 0.27
C LYS A 71 0.13 -27.27 -0.06
N ALA A 72 -0.29 -27.36 -1.32
CA ALA A 72 -1.65 -27.04 -1.75
C ALA A 72 -2.68 -27.98 -1.12
N LYS A 73 -2.39 -29.29 -1.10
CA LYS A 73 -3.24 -30.29 -0.41
C LYS A 73 -3.35 -30.01 1.08
N LEU A 74 -2.26 -29.61 1.73
CA LEU A 74 -2.28 -29.21 3.14
C LEU A 74 -3.19 -28.01 3.36
N TYR A 75 -3.10 -26.97 2.52
CA TYR A 75 -4.00 -25.82 2.62
C TYR A 75 -5.45 -26.20 2.32
N GLU A 76 -5.70 -27.06 1.34
CA GLU A 76 -7.04 -27.54 1.00
C GLU A 76 -7.66 -28.33 2.15
N GLN A 77 -6.85 -29.12 2.87
CA GLN A 77 -7.28 -29.82 4.07
C GLN A 77 -7.59 -28.83 5.20
N MET A 78 -6.72 -27.84 5.43
CA MET A 78 -6.94 -26.78 6.42
C MET A 78 -8.18 -25.92 6.12
N THR A 79 -8.46 -25.62 4.84
CA THR A 79 -9.65 -24.84 4.44
C THR A 79 -10.93 -25.65 4.40
N LYS A 80 -10.84 -26.99 4.29
CA LYS A 80 -12.01 -27.87 4.42
C LYS A 80 -12.43 -28.08 5.88
N GLY A 81 -11.56 -27.79 6.84
CA GLY A 81 -11.86 -27.87 8.27
C GLY A 81 -11.83 -29.29 8.84
N ASP A 82 -11.09 -30.20 8.19
CA ASP A 82 -10.89 -31.57 8.68
C ASP A 82 -9.64 -31.62 9.57
N PHE A 83 -9.76 -31.03 10.77
CA PHE A 83 -8.70 -31.00 11.79
C PHE A 83 -8.87 -32.18 12.75
N PRO A 84 -7.87 -33.08 12.87
CA PRO A 84 -8.00 -34.26 13.73
C PRO A 84 -7.85 -33.98 15.24
N ASP A 85 -7.45 -32.78 15.66
CA ASP A 85 -7.32 -32.44 17.09
C ASP A 85 -7.20 -30.92 17.33
N GLU A 86 -7.88 -30.44 18.37
CA GLU A 86 -7.94 -29.05 18.85
C GLU A 86 -6.55 -28.50 19.25
N GLU A 87 -5.63 -29.41 19.62
CA GLU A 87 -4.25 -29.10 20.00
C GLU A 87 -3.40 -28.67 18.79
N THR A 88 -3.76 -29.12 17.57
CA THR A 88 -3.06 -28.73 16.34
C THR A 88 -3.41 -27.33 15.86
N GLU A 89 -4.57 -26.81 16.25
CA GLU A 89 -5.03 -25.48 15.85
C GLU A 89 -4.21 -24.38 16.53
N GLY A 90 -3.81 -24.58 17.80
CA GLY A 90 -2.94 -23.66 18.54
C GLY A 90 -1.50 -23.57 18.03
N LEU A 91 -1.07 -24.51 17.17
CA LEU A 91 0.25 -24.48 16.52
C LEU A 91 0.29 -23.50 15.33
N PHE A 92 -0.87 -23.16 14.75
CA PHE A 92 -0.95 -22.29 13.58
C PHE A 92 -1.37 -20.87 13.97
N LEU A 93 -0.68 -19.86 13.43
CA LEU A 93 -0.97 -18.44 13.72
C LEU A 93 -2.29 -17.95 13.12
N VAL A 94 -2.87 -18.72 12.20
CA VAL A 94 -4.13 -18.39 11.51
C VAL A 94 -5.18 -19.41 11.93
N ASP A 95 -6.26 -18.91 12.51
CA ASP A 95 -7.44 -19.74 12.81
C ASP A 95 -8.24 -19.98 11.52
N PHE A 96 -8.05 -21.17 10.95
CA PHE A 96 -8.75 -21.57 9.73
C PHE A 96 -10.23 -21.83 9.97
N THR A 97 -10.64 -22.18 11.18
CA THR A 97 -12.04 -22.43 11.52
C THR A 97 -12.84 -21.13 11.46
N GLN A 98 -12.34 -20.07 12.11
CA GLN A 98 -12.95 -18.73 12.06
C GLN A 98 -12.95 -18.16 10.64
N LYS A 99 -11.87 -18.37 9.88
CA LYS A 99 -11.77 -17.92 8.47
C LYS A 99 -12.83 -18.56 7.56
N ILE A 100 -13.14 -19.84 7.76
CA ILE A 100 -14.20 -20.54 7.01
C ILE A 100 -15.57 -19.98 7.39
N ILE A 101 -15.80 -19.70 8.67
CA ILE A 101 -17.05 -19.12 9.17
C ILE A 101 -17.27 -17.72 8.57
N ASP A 102 -16.25 -16.87 8.59
CA ASP A 102 -16.32 -15.52 8.05
C ASP A 102 -16.56 -15.53 6.55
N GLN A 103 -15.88 -16.42 5.81
CA GLN A 103 -16.08 -16.58 4.37
C GLN A 103 -17.50 -17.05 4.04
N LYS A 104 -18.04 -18.02 4.79
CA LYS A 104 -19.44 -18.46 4.61
C LYS A 104 -20.42 -17.33 4.93
N ARG A 105 -20.19 -16.55 5.98
CA ARG A 105 -21.02 -15.40 6.34
C ARG A 105 -21.00 -14.33 5.24
N GLU A 106 -19.85 -14.08 4.64
CA GLU A 106 -19.69 -13.12 3.55
C GLU A 106 -20.41 -13.60 2.27
N THR A 107 -20.26 -14.88 1.89
CA THR A 107 -21.01 -15.45 0.75
C THR A 107 -22.52 -15.46 0.98
N PHE A 108 -22.97 -15.72 2.21
CA PHE A 108 -24.39 -15.68 2.58
C PHE A 108 -24.94 -14.24 2.57
N ALA A 109 -24.16 -13.27 3.05
CA ALA A 109 -24.52 -11.85 2.97
C ALA A 109 -24.59 -11.37 1.51
N GLN A 110 -23.69 -11.85 0.66
CA GLN A 110 -23.68 -11.53 -0.77
C GLN A 110 -24.90 -12.12 -1.49
N TRP A 111 -25.26 -13.37 -1.17
CA TRP A 111 -26.47 -14.02 -1.70
C TRP A 111 -27.76 -13.30 -1.25
N ASN A 112 -27.86 -12.87 0.01
CA ASN A 112 -29.01 -12.08 0.48
C ASN A 112 -29.09 -10.71 -0.21
N ARG A 113 -27.95 -10.04 -0.44
CA ARG A 113 -27.92 -8.77 -1.18
C ARG A 113 -28.37 -8.94 -2.63
N GLU A 114 -27.98 -10.03 -3.29
CA GLU A 114 -28.41 -10.33 -4.67
C GLU A 114 -29.92 -10.63 -4.74
N LYS A 115 -30.50 -11.23 -3.70
CA LYS A 115 -31.94 -11.46 -3.57
C LYS A 115 -32.73 -10.17 -3.35
N ASP A 116 -32.21 -9.25 -2.54
CA ASP A 116 -32.81 -7.92 -2.35
C ASP A 116 -32.72 -7.05 -3.63
N GLU A 117 -31.65 -7.22 -4.43
CA GLU A 117 -31.49 -6.54 -5.72
C GLU A 117 -32.43 -7.08 -6.82
N GLU A 118 -32.87 -8.35 -6.78
CA GLU A 118 -33.87 -8.88 -7.72
C GLU A 118 -35.31 -8.43 -7.44
N GLU A 119 -35.65 -8.08 -6.18
CA GLU A 119 -36.98 -7.54 -5.84
C GLU A 119 -37.14 -6.04 -6.22
N ASP A 120 -36.04 -5.28 -6.37
CA ASP A 120 -36.06 -3.82 -6.64
C ASP A 120 -36.01 -3.45 -8.13
N ILE A 121 -35.81 -4.41 -9.04
CA ILE A 121 -35.67 -4.14 -10.50
C ILE A 121 -37.01 -4.24 -11.26
N SER A 122 -38.08 -4.76 -10.65
CA SER A 122 -39.35 -5.01 -11.36
C SER A 122 -40.51 -4.04 -11.04
N THR A 123 -40.25 -2.89 -10.43
CA THR A 123 -41.26 -1.83 -10.27
C THR A 123 -40.88 -0.56 -11.03
N PRO A 124 -41.65 -0.15 -12.06
CA PRO A 124 -41.50 1.17 -12.67
C PRO A 124 -41.75 2.24 -11.61
N ILE A 125 -40.77 3.13 -11.40
CA ILE A 125 -40.88 4.24 -10.46
C ILE A 125 -42.12 5.08 -10.84
N PRO A 126 -43.13 5.21 -9.97
CA PRO A 126 -44.31 6.01 -10.25
C PRO A 126 -43.91 7.49 -10.38
N ALA A 127 -44.61 8.21 -11.26
CA ALA A 127 -44.43 9.66 -11.37
C ALA A 127 -44.73 10.33 -10.01
N PRO A 128 -43.98 11.38 -9.62
CA PRO A 128 -44.15 12.03 -8.32
C PRO A 128 -45.60 12.54 -8.18
N GLU A 129 -46.28 12.06 -7.15
CA GLU A 129 -47.71 12.32 -6.91
C GLU A 129 -47.95 13.70 -6.26
N ASN A 130 -46.88 14.31 -5.70
CA ASN A 130 -46.96 15.57 -4.96
C ASN A 130 -45.96 16.62 -5.49
N PRO A 131 -46.36 17.91 -5.60
CA PRO A 131 -45.50 18.99 -6.09
C PRO A 131 -44.29 19.32 -5.18
N ASP A 132 -44.23 18.70 -4.00
CA ASP A 132 -43.17 18.90 -3.00
C ASP A 132 -41.99 17.91 -3.16
N GLU A 133 -42.18 16.82 -3.90
CA GLU A 133 -41.11 15.85 -4.24
C GLU A 133 -40.39 16.20 -5.54
N GLU A 134 -40.60 17.42 -6.02
CA GLU A 134 -39.90 17.99 -7.15
C GLU A 134 -38.43 18.27 -6.75
N TRP A 135 -37.50 17.76 -7.54
CA TRP A 135 -36.08 18.10 -7.43
C TRP A 135 -35.84 19.52 -7.93
N VAL A 136 -35.29 20.37 -7.07
CA VAL A 136 -34.99 21.78 -7.36
C VAL A 136 -33.48 21.99 -7.32
N ASP A 137 -32.97 22.65 -8.35
CA ASP A 137 -31.58 23.10 -8.41
C ASP A 137 -31.47 24.46 -7.70
N PHE A 138 -30.55 24.58 -6.74
CA PHE A 138 -30.28 25.80 -5.99
C PHE A 138 -28.79 26.11 -5.93
N VAL A 139 -28.45 27.34 -5.56
CA VAL A 139 -27.06 27.79 -5.39
C VAL A 139 -26.80 27.99 -3.90
N ASP A 140 -25.83 27.23 -3.39
CA ASP A 140 -25.34 27.23 -2.01
C ASP A 140 -24.64 28.57 -1.65
N ALA A 141 -24.40 28.85 -0.36
CA ALA A 141 -23.70 30.03 0.13
C ALA A 141 -22.31 30.24 -0.49
N TRP A 142 -21.66 29.16 -0.93
CA TRP A 142 -20.37 29.18 -1.63
C TRP A 142 -20.46 29.29 -3.17
N GLY A 143 -21.66 29.51 -3.73
CA GLY A 143 -21.85 29.68 -5.18
C GLY A 143 -21.80 28.38 -5.99
N ARG A 144 -21.90 27.22 -5.34
CA ARG A 144 -21.95 25.91 -6.00
C ARG A 144 -23.40 25.54 -6.29
N SER A 145 -23.68 25.01 -7.49
CA SER A 145 -24.99 24.43 -7.78
C SER A 145 -25.15 23.08 -7.06
N ARG A 146 -26.27 22.94 -6.35
CA ARG A 146 -26.67 21.72 -5.64
C ARG A 146 -28.13 21.41 -5.96
N ARG A 147 -28.49 20.12 -5.97
CA ARG A 147 -29.86 19.64 -6.24
C ARG A 147 -30.43 19.02 -4.97
N CYS A 148 -31.60 19.47 -4.52
CA CYS A 148 -32.33 18.92 -3.37
C CYS A 148 -33.82 18.78 -3.67
N MET A 149 -34.56 18.11 -2.79
CA MET A 149 -36.02 18.15 -2.84
C MET A 149 -36.53 19.54 -2.48
N LYS A 150 -37.68 19.93 -3.03
CA LYS A 150 -38.33 21.22 -2.73
C LYS A 150 -38.69 21.37 -1.24
N LYS A 151 -39.03 20.26 -0.56
CA LYS A 151 -39.26 20.20 0.90
C LYS A 151 -38.04 20.67 1.71
N ASP A 152 -36.85 20.32 1.26
CA ASP A 152 -35.59 20.56 2.01
C ASP A 152 -34.93 21.90 1.63
N LEU A 153 -35.36 22.52 0.52
CA LEU A 153 -34.88 23.82 0.07
C LEU A 153 -34.91 24.93 1.14
N PRO A 154 -35.98 25.12 1.94
CA PRO A 154 -35.98 26.11 3.02
C PRO A 154 -34.92 25.82 4.09
N ASP A 155 -34.67 24.56 4.42
CA ASP A 155 -33.67 24.19 5.43
C ASP A 155 -32.26 24.54 4.95
N PHE A 156 -31.92 24.22 3.70
CA PHE A 156 -30.64 24.62 3.10
C PHE A 156 -30.47 26.15 3.04
N LYS A 157 -31.54 26.90 2.75
CA LYS A 157 -31.50 28.38 2.77
C LYS A 157 -31.27 28.94 4.17
N ASN A 158 -31.82 28.30 5.20
CA ASN A 158 -31.61 28.69 6.60
C ASN A 158 -30.16 28.40 7.04
N MET A 159 -29.61 27.24 6.67
CA MET A 159 -28.21 26.90 6.91
C MET A 159 -27.27 27.90 6.22
N ASP A 160 -27.56 28.28 4.98
CA ASP A 160 -26.80 29.29 4.23
C ASP A 160 -26.85 30.68 4.88
N HIS A 161 -28.01 31.05 5.42
CA HIS A 161 -28.18 32.31 6.17
C HIS A 161 -27.38 32.31 7.46
N ASP A 162 -27.35 31.20 8.20
CA ASP A 162 -26.57 31.07 9.44
C ASP A 162 -25.06 31.09 9.20
N LEU A 163 -24.60 30.49 8.10
CA LEU A 163 -23.20 30.56 7.65
C LEU A 163 -22.78 31.99 7.28
N LYS A 164 -23.68 32.78 6.68
CA LYS A 164 -23.45 34.21 6.41
C LYS A 164 -23.59 35.09 7.66
N GLY A 165 -24.46 34.72 8.60
CA GLY A 165 -24.82 35.53 9.78
C GLY A 165 -23.84 35.46 10.96
N LYS A 166 -23.06 34.38 11.09
CA LYS A 166 -22.06 34.22 12.17
C LYS A 166 -20.62 34.50 11.75
N GLY A 167 -20.44 35.14 10.58
CA GLY A 167 -19.16 35.70 10.13
C GLY A 167 -18.86 37.10 10.66
N LYS A 168 -19.60 37.60 11.68
CA LYS A 168 -19.17 38.79 12.42
C LYS A 168 -17.98 38.43 13.31
N SER A 169 -16.80 38.51 12.69
CA SER A 169 -15.63 39.15 13.25
C SER A 169 -15.73 39.41 14.77
N SER A 170 -15.06 38.59 15.56
CA SER A 170 -14.73 38.90 16.95
C SER A 170 -13.87 40.18 17.10
N SER A 171 -13.68 40.95 16.02
CA SER A 171 -12.96 42.21 15.99
C SER A 171 -13.75 43.41 16.50
N GLU A 172 -15.08 43.36 16.67
CA GLU A 172 -15.86 44.58 16.97
C GLU A 172 -16.05 44.93 18.46
N LYS A 173 -15.42 44.24 19.42
CA LYS A 173 -15.47 44.62 20.85
C LYS A 173 -14.11 44.92 21.47
N THR A 174 -13.23 45.54 20.71
CA THR A 174 -11.98 46.07 21.26
C THR A 174 -11.70 47.40 20.61
N LEU A 175 -11.68 48.48 21.41
CA LEU A 175 -11.42 49.87 21.01
C LEU A 175 -9.98 50.11 20.50
N LEU A 176 -9.32 49.08 19.98
CA LEU A 176 -7.98 49.15 19.42
C LEU A 176 -8.10 49.33 17.91
N SER A 177 -7.34 50.29 17.38
CA SER A 177 -7.17 50.45 15.93
C SER A 177 -6.66 49.14 15.30
N GLU A 178 -7.02 48.90 14.04
CA GLU A 178 -6.60 47.72 13.28
C GLU A 178 -5.06 47.58 13.24
N ASP A 179 -4.35 48.71 13.20
CA ASP A 179 -2.89 48.75 13.22
C ASP A 179 -2.30 48.35 14.58
N MET A 180 -2.95 48.69 15.69
CA MET A 180 -2.50 48.25 17.03
C MET A 180 -2.70 46.75 17.24
N ARG A 181 -3.70 46.13 16.59
CA ARG A 181 -3.88 44.68 16.64
C ARG A 181 -2.80 43.94 15.87
N ARG A 182 -2.46 44.41 14.67
CA ARG A 182 -1.35 43.84 13.88
C ARG A 182 -0.03 43.96 14.64
N GLU A 183 0.17 45.07 15.32
CA GLU A 183 1.40 45.30 16.09
C GLU A 183 1.48 44.41 17.35
N LEU A 184 0.36 44.16 18.04
CA LEU A 184 0.33 43.21 19.15
C LEU A 184 0.63 41.77 18.69
N GLN A 185 0.06 41.35 17.55
CA GLN A 185 0.36 40.04 16.98
C GLN A 185 1.83 39.91 16.57
N ARG A 186 2.42 40.97 16.01
CA ARG A 186 3.86 41.03 15.71
C ARG A 186 4.70 40.87 16.97
N GLN A 187 4.37 41.59 18.03
CA GLN A 187 5.09 41.49 19.32
C GLN A 187 4.94 40.11 19.97
N GLU A 188 3.78 39.46 19.82
CA GLU A 188 3.59 38.07 20.25
C GLU A 188 4.49 37.11 19.47
N TRP A 189 4.60 37.27 18.15
CA TRP A 189 5.53 36.50 17.34
C TRP A 189 6.99 36.75 17.68
N GLU A 190 7.40 38.01 17.84
CA GLU A 190 8.77 38.35 18.24
C GLU A 190 9.11 37.79 19.63
N ARG A 191 8.18 37.86 20.58
CA ARG A 191 8.35 37.27 21.92
C ARG A 191 8.44 35.76 21.86
N GLU A 192 7.61 35.11 21.06
CA GLU A 192 7.64 33.66 20.86
C GLU A 192 8.94 33.21 20.18
N GLU A 193 9.43 33.95 19.19
CA GLU A 193 10.73 33.71 18.56
C GLU A 193 11.89 33.90 19.55
N GLU A 194 11.86 34.96 20.36
CA GLU A 194 12.86 35.18 21.42
C GLU A 194 12.82 34.08 22.49
N GLU A 195 11.64 33.61 22.86
CA GLU A 195 11.48 32.48 23.78
C GLU A 195 11.99 31.17 23.17
N ALA A 196 11.73 30.94 21.89
CA ALA A 196 12.26 29.79 21.15
C ALA A 196 13.79 29.84 21.06
N MET A 197 14.37 31.02 20.89
CA MET A 197 15.83 31.23 20.88
C MET A 197 16.46 31.16 22.28
N LYS A 198 15.74 31.59 23.33
CA LYS A 198 16.18 31.48 24.73
C LYS A 198 16.08 30.06 25.28
N ARG A 199 15.17 29.23 24.75
CA ARG A 199 15.12 27.81 25.09
C ARG A 199 16.46 27.18 24.71
N PRO A 200 17.21 26.59 25.66
CA PRO A 200 18.50 25.99 25.34
C PRO A 200 18.27 24.88 24.32
N ILE A 201 18.80 25.07 23.11
CA ILE A 201 18.75 24.09 22.04
C ILE A 201 19.70 22.96 22.43
N GLY A 202 19.15 22.00 23.19
CA GLY A 202 19.80 20.72 23.42
C GLY A 202 19.75 19.86 22.15
N PRO A 203 20.42 18.70 22.13
CA PRO A 203 20.25 17.73 21.07
C PRO A 203 18.79 17.21 21.07
N ILE A 204 17.94 17.84 20.25
CA ILE A 204 16.52 17.48 20.10
C ILE A 204 16.45 16.11 19.43
N HIS A 205 15.70 15.20 20.00
CA HIS A 205 15.44 13.91 19.40
C HIS A 205 14.12 13.93 18.64
N TYR A 206 14.04 13.08 17.62
CA TYR A 206 12.88 12.96 16.75
C TYR A 206 11.57 12.73 17.51
N GLU A 207 11.59 11.91 18.57
CA GLU A 207 10.40 11.65 19.40
C GLU A 207 9.87 12.92 20.11
N ASP A 208 10.73 13.90 20.39
CA ASP A 208 10.36 15.12 21.12
C ASP A 208 9.59 16.13 20.23
N ILE A 209 9.76 16.03 18.90
CA ILE A 209 9.08 16.85 17.87
C ILE A 209 8.03 16.05 17.07
N ARG A 210 7.85 14.77 17.40
CA ARG A 210 6.97 13.85 16.67
C ARG A 210 5.51 14.28 16.72
N ALA A 211 5.06 14.87 17.82
CA ALA A 211 3.66 15.25 18.00
C ALA A 211 3.17 16.28 16.97
N GLN A 212 4.09 17.02 16.36
CA GLN A 212 3.82 18.03 15.34
C GLN A 212 3.95 17.48 13.91
N GLU A 213 4.28 16.19 13.74
CA GLU A 213 4.48 15.58 12.42
C GLU A 213 3.22 14.86 11.92
N ALA A 214 2.79 15.20 10.70
CA ALA A 214 1.62 14.60 10.05
C ALA A 214 1.91 13.30 9.28
N ARG A 215 3.14 12.75 9.33
CA ARG A 215 3.51 11.54 8.59
C ARG A 215 3.18 10.28 9.39
N GLU A 216 2.73 9.25 8.69
CA GLU A 216 2.51 7.92 9.25
C GLU A 216 3.82 7.13 9.31
N LEU A 217 4.08 6.49 10.46
CA LEU A 217 5.28 5.68 10.67
C LEU A 217 5.02 4.23 10.25
N GLY A 218 5.97 3.63 9.53
CA GLY A 218 5.87 2.24 9.08
C GLY A 218 6.16 1.22 10.19
N VAL A 219 5.94 -0.06 9.88
CA VAL A 219 6.05 -1.21 10.81
C VAL A 219 7.46 -1.42 11.41
N GLY A 220 8.48 -0.78 10.85
CA GLY A 220 9.86 -0.84 11.35
C GLY A 220 10.23 0.26 12.35
N TYR A 221 9.28 1.10 12.75
CA TYR A 221 9.54 2.19 13.68
C TYR A 221 9.67 1.67 15.12
N PHE A 222 10.76 2.08 15.80
CA PHE A 222 10.94 1.86 17.22
C PHE A 222 10.79 3.21 17.95
N ALA A 223 9.73 3.33 18.76
CA ALA A 223 9.46 4.52 19.56
C ALA A 223 10.43 4.57 20.74
N PHE A 224 11.35 5.53 20.72
CA PHE A 224 12.28 5.73 21.83
C PHE A 224 11.59 6.48 22.98
N SER A 225 12.12 6.34 24.19
CA SER A 225 11.64 7.16 25.31
C SER A 225 11.92 8.65 25.08
N GLN A 226 11.04 9.51 25.57
CA GLN A 226 11.27 10.96 25.63
C GLN A 226 12.37 11.31 26.65
N ASP A 227 12.54 10.47 27.68
CA ASP A 227 13.62 10.67 28.65
C ASP A 227 14.98 10.28 28.05
N ARG A 228 15.95 11.19 28.18
CA ARG A 228 17.28 11.08 27.56
C ARG A 228 18.06 9.88 28.08
N GLU A 229 17.95 9.57 29.36
CA GLU A 229 18.69 8.46 29.97
C GLU A 229 18.14 7.10 29.53
N HIS A 230 16.81 6.94 29.58
CA HIS A 230 16.14 5.73 29.13
C HIS A 230 16.39 5.48 27.64
N ARG A 231 16.29 6.52 26.81
CA ARG A 231 16.62 6.48 25.38
C ARG A 231 18.05 6.04 25.13
N ARG A 232 19.01 6.54 25.92
CA ARG A 232 20.41 6.13 25.80
C ARG A 232 20.58 4.65 26.11
N LYS A 233 19.99 4.15 27.20
CA LYS A 233 20.01 2.72 27.54
C LYS A 233 19.38 1.86 26.45
N GLN A 234 18.25 2.29 25.88
CA GLN A 234 17.60 1.62 24.76
C GLN A 234 18.52 1.54 23.54
N ARG A 235 19.20 2.64 23.20
CA ARG A 235 20.18 2.70 22.11
C ARG A 235 21.34 1.75 22.36
N ASP A 236 21.95 1.83 23.54
CA ASP A 236 23.10 1.00 23.92
C ASP A 236 22.73 -0.49 23.84
N THR A 237 21.51 -0.86 24.26
CA THR A 237 20.99 -2.23 24.15
C THR A 237 20.86 -2.67 22.70
N LEU A 238 20.27 -1.83 21.82
CA LEU A 238 20.14 -2.15 20.40
C LEU A 238 21.49 -2.27 19.70
N ASP A 239 22.45 -1.41 20.03
CA ASP A 239 23.81 -1.48 19.49
C ASP A 239 24.51 -2.77 19.93
N MET A 240 24.35 -3.21 21.18
CA MET A 240 24.85 -4.53 21.61
C MET A 240 24.23 -5.69 20.82
N LEU A 241 22.91 -5.70 20.60
CA LEU A 241 22.25 -6.74 19.79
C LEU A 241 22.74 -6.73 18.34
N ARG A 242 22.97 -5.53 17.79
CA ARG A 242 23.51 -5.35 16.45
C ARG A 242 24.90 -5.98 16.36
N ASP A 243 25.78 -5.69 17.32
CA ASP A 243 27.15 -6.22 17.34
C ASP A 243 27.18 -7.75 17.48
N GLN A 244 26.31 -8.32 18.32
CA GLN A 244 26.15 -9.78 18.40
C GLN A 244 25.74 -10.38 17.05
N THR A 245 24.79 -9.75 16.36
CA THR A 245 24.30 -10.22 15.06
C THR A 245 25.35 -10.08 13.97
N THR A 246 26.11 -8.98 13.94
CA THR A 246 27.19 -8.76 12.98
C THR A 246 28.33 -9.75 13.20
N GLU A 247 28.69 -10.02 14.45
CA GLU A 247 29.67 -11.05 14.80
C GLU A 247 29.24 -12.44 14.35
N GLN A 248 28.00 -12.84 14.62
CA GLN A 248 27.47 -14.13 14.18
C GLN A 248 27.47 -14.25 12.66
N ARG A 249 27.08 -13.19 11.95
CA ARG A 249 27.15 -13.14 10.48
C ARG A 249 28.59 -13.28 9.99
N SER A 250 29.54 -12.55 10.57
CA SER A 250 30.95 -12.63 10.22
C SER A 250 31.54 -14.02 10.51
N LYS A 251 31.21 -14.62 11.66
CA LYS A 251 31.60 -16.00 12.03
C LYS A 251 31.06 -17.01 11.00
N ARG A 252 29.78 -16.91 10.63
CA ARG A 252 29.15 -17.74 9.59
C ARG A 252 29.81 -17.55 8.22
N GLU A 253 30.12 -16.32 7.85
CA GLU A 253 30.79 -16.00 6.59
C GLU A 253 32.20 -16.59 6.54
N ARG A 254 32.98 -16.46 7.63
CA ARG A 254 34.31 -17.07 7.76
C ARG A 254 34.26 -18.60 7.68
N LEU A 255 33.26 -19.23 8.30
CA LEU A 255 33.03 -20.67 8.20
C LEU A 255 32.61 -21.09 6.78
N LYS A 256 31.72 -20.34 6.13
CA LYS A 256 31.29 -20.59 4.74
C LYS A 256 32.45 -20.44 3.75
N GLY A 257 33.33 -19.45 3.96
CA GLY A 257 34.53 -19.25 3.16
C GLY A 257 35.55 -20.39 3.30
N ARG A 258 35.63 -21.00 4.49
CA ARG A 258 36.50 -22.17 4.76
C ARG A 258 35.90 -23.50 4.31
N GLY A 259 34.58 -23.64 4.38
CA GLY A 259 33.84 -24.87 4.06
C GLY A 259 33.47 -25.03 2.58
N ARG A 260 33.98 -24.20 1.68
CA ARG A 260 33.81 -24.37 0.24
C ARG A 260 35.09 -24.99 -0.33
N PRO A 261 35.25 -26.34 -0.32
CA PRO A 261 36.29 -26.95 -1.12
C PRO A 261 36.10 -26.48 -2.56
N SER A 262 37.18 -26.01 -3.18
CA SER A 262 37.19 -25.76 -4.60
C SER A 262 37.00 -27.10 -5.30
N CYS A 263 35.76 -27.51 -5.53
CA CYS A 263 35.43 -28.55 -6.48
C CYS A 263 35.76 -27.98 -7.86
N ARG A 264 37.05 -28.00 -8.21
CA ARG A 264 37.46 -27.94 -9.62
C ARG A 264 37.01 -29.27 -10.21
N PRO A 265 36.12 -29.26 -11.23
CA PRO A 265 35.82 -30.50 -11.93
C PRO A 265 37.07 -30.88 -12.73
N ASP A 266 37.80 -31.89 -12.26
CA ASP A 266 38.81 -32.58 -13.06
C ASP A 266 38.09 -33.30 -14.19
N TRP A 267 38.17 -32.72 -15.39
CA TRP A 267 37.74 -33.39 -16.61
C TRP A 267 38.91 -34.25 -17.12
N PRO A 268 38.72 -35.57 -17.33
CA PRO A 268 39.76 -36.42 -17.88
C PRO A 268 40.08 -36.02 -19.33
N ARG A 269 41.37 -36.11 -19.67
CA ARG A 269 41.97 -35.75 -20.96
C ARG A 269 41.63 -36.73 -22.08
#